data_AF-A0AAD0WP71-F1
#
_entry.id   AF-A0AAD0WP71-F1
#
_cell.length_a   1.000
_cell.length_b   1.000
_cell.length_c   1.000
_cell.angle_alpha   90.00
_cell.angle_beta   90.00
_cell.angle_gamma   90.00
#
_symmetry.space_group_name_H-M   'P 1'
#
loop_
_entity.id
_entity.type
_entity.pdbx_description
1 polymer ?
#
loop_
_entity_poly.entity_id
_entity_poly.type
_entity_poly.pdbx_seq_one_letter_code
_entity_poly.pdbx_strand_id
1 'polypeptide(L)'
;MEFNYVANIVDKVPYISKTNANYIYDFIIENKIQNILELGIAHGTATCYMAAALNKLGAGKITAVDLQSVAKDFKPSCEEQLKKCNLERYVEVHRMKTGYNWFLHNKIKENSINNKCEEEYDLCIIDGPKNWIIDSSAFFLVDKLLKLYNQIEKLKNNGNKFLIYGYGSMAKIIESLMPKQITGFIDLNYDKLNNEKVFSIENGLKKDFDFILISILGREEEVIDSLINEYSIQKDKIIKLI
;
A
#
# COMPACT_ATOMS: atom_id res chain seq x y z
N MET A 1 8.55 11.31 14.45
CA MET A 1 8.30 11.05 15.89
C MET A 1 8.48 9.56 16.13
N GLU A 2 9.14 9.15 17.22
CA GLU A 2 9.35 7.72 17.51
C GLU A 2 8.04 7.00 17.82
N PHE A 3 7.90 5.76 17.35
CA PHE A 3 6.70 4.94 17.51
C PHE A 3 6.28 4.81 18.98
N ASN A 4 7.22 4.46 19.86
CA ASN A 4 6.94 4.25 21.29
C ASN A 4 6.44 5.53 22.00
N TYR A 5 6.82 6.71 21.53
CA TYR A 5 6.32 7.97 22.10
C TYR A 5 4.81 8.10 21.86
N VAL A 6 4.36 7.89 20.63
CA VAL A 6 2.93 7.95 20.28
C VAL A 6 2.16 6.80 20.92
N ALA A 7 2.74 5.59 20.93
CA ALA A 7 2.12 4.42 21.54
C ALA A 7 1.75 4.65 23.02
N ASN A 8 2.56 5.40 23.76
CA ASN A 8 2.27 5.75 25.14
C ASN A 8 1.14 6.79 25.29
N ILE A 9 0.93 7.65 24.30
CA ILE A 9 -0.12 8.70 24.32
C ILE A 9 -1.48 8.09 23.97
N VAL A 10 -1.51 7.22 22.96
CA VAL A 10 -2.75 6.58 22.46
C VAL A 10 -3.00 5.21 23.11
N ASP A 11 -2.28 4.89 24.18
CA ASP A 11 -2.38 3.61 24.88
C ASP A 11 -3.83 3.33 25.30
N LYS A 12 -4.23 2.06 25.22
CA LYS A 12 -5.57 1.54 25.56
C LYS A 12 -6.73 2.09 24.71
N VAL A 13 -6.48 2.86 23.66
CA VAL A 13 -7.53 3.23 22.70
C VAL A 13 -7.80 2.05 21.74
N PRO A 14 -9.06 1.63 21.52
CA PRO A 14 -9.39 0.42 20.76
C PRO A 14 -9.01 0.41 19.26
N TYR A 15 -9.32 -0.74 18.63
CA TYR A 15 -9.34 -1.07 17.19
C TYR A 15 -8.05 -1.51 16.52
N ILE A 16 -6.88 -1.02 16.92
CA ILE A 16 -5.59 -1.48 16.35
C ILE A 16 -4.65 -2.01 17.44
N SER A 17 -4.03 -3.16 17.17
CA SER A 17 -3.00 -3.72 18.05
C SER A 17 -1.67 -2.99 17.88
N LYS A 18 -0.83 -2.97 18.93
CA LYS A 18 0.50 -2.37 18.85
C LYS A 18 1.38 -3.01 17.77
N THR A 19 1.26 -4.32 17.56
CA THR A 19 1.99 -5.06 16.52
C THR A 19 1.62 -4.58 15.12
N ASN A 20 0.33 -4.49 14.81
CA ASN A 20 -0.13 -4.03 13.49
C ASN A 20 0.19 -2.55 13.27
N ALA A 21 0.08 -1.74 14.32
CA ALA A 21 0.46 -0.34 14.27
C ALA A 21 1.97 -0.15 13.99
N ASN A 22 2.82 -0.95 14.63
CA ASN A 22 4.27 -0.92 14.41
C ASN A 22 4.61 -1.34 12.98
N TYR A 23 3.96 -2.39 12.47
CA TYR A 23 4.14 -2.82 11.08
C TYR A 23 3.81 -1.71 10.08
N ILE A 24 2.66 -1.03 10.23
CA ILE A 24 2.28 0.08 9.33
C ILE A 24 3.26 1.24 9.45
N TYR A 25 3.69 1.57 10.68
CA TYR A 25 4.68 2.61 10.92
C TYR A 25 6.00 2.30 10.19
N ASP A 26 6.56 1.11 10.39
CA ASP A 26 7.82 0.69 9.78
C ASP A 26 7.69 0.63 8.25
N PHE A 27 6.57 0.10 7.74
CA PHE A 27 6.26 0.07 6.31
C PHE A 27 6.30 1.48 5.69
N ILE A 28 5.72 2.49 6.35
CA ILE A 28 5.75 3.88 5.88
C ILE A 28 7.18 4.42 5.84
N ILE A 29 7.99 4.15 6.87
CA ILE A 29 9.38 4.63 6.95
C ILE A 29 10.24 3.98 5.88
N GLU A 30 10.19 2.65 5.78
CA GLU A 30 11.01 1.85 4.86
C GLU A 30 10.73 2.20 3.40
N ASN A 31 9.45 2.33 3.05
CA ASN A 31 9.01 2.61 1.68
C ASN A 31 8.89 4.11 1.38
N LYS A 32 9.21 4.97 2.36
CA LYS A 32 9.16 6.44 2.25
C LYS A 32 7.81 6.94 1.72
N ILE A 33 6.72 6.33 2.21
CA ILE A 33 5.34 6.68 1.88
C ILE A 33 5.08 8.12 2.32
N GLN A 34 4.47 8.94 1.46
CA GLN A 34 4.21 10.35 1.77
C GLN A 34 2.74 10.75 1.64
N ASN A 35 1.97 10.12 0.76
CA ASN A 35 0.57 10.48 0.51
C ASN A 35 -0.30 9.28 0.86
N ILE A 36 -1.02 9.38 1.98
CA ILE A 36 -1.81 8.28 2.53
C ILE A 36 -3.29 8.63 2.47
N LEU A 37 -4.12 7.70 2.01
CA LEU A 37 -5.57 7.76 2.15
C LEU A 37 -6.02 6.73 3.19
N GLU A 38 -6.74 7.17 4.21
CA GLU A 38 -7.32 6.28 5.23
C GLU A 38 -8.85 6.40 5.20
N LEU A 39 -9.53 5.28 4.97
CA LEU A 39 -10.99 5.21 4.90
C LEU A 39 -11.54 4.44 6.10
N GLY A 40 -12.25 5.13 6.98
CA GLY A 40 -12.67 4.62 8.29
C GLY A 40 -11.55 4.80 9.31
N ILE A 41 -11.72 5.76 10.23
CA ILE A 41 -10.64 6.12 11.18
C ILE A 41 -11.03 5.88 12.63
N ALA A 42 -12.33 5.85 12.94
CA ALA A 42 -12.85 5.68 14.29
C ALA A 42 -12.23 6.69 15.28
N HIS A 43 -11.51 6.19 16.29
CA HIS A 43 -10.76 7.01 17.23
C HIS A 43 -9.54 7.72 16.61
N GLY A 44 -9.04 7.30 15.44
CA GLY A 44 -7.84 7.85 14.81
C GLY A 44 -6.52 7.31 15.38
N THR A 45 -6.54 6.17 16.05
CA THR A 45 -5.35 5.57 16.66
C THR A 45 -4.33 5.15 15.60
N ALA A 46 -4.77 4.46 14.55
CA ALA A 46 -3.93 4.12 13.40
C ALA A 46 -3.41 5.37 12.69
N THR A 47 -4.28 6.37 12.47
CA THR A 47 -3.93 7.69 11.94
C THR A 47 -2.78 8.35 12.71
N CYS A 48 -2.77 8.30 14.05
CA CYS A 48 -1.71 8.87 14.87
C CYS A 48 -0.37 8.17 14.65
N TYR A 49 -0.34 6.83 14.54
CA TYR A 49 0.88 6.09 14.23
C TYR A 49 1.42 6.42 12.84
N MET A 50 0.56 6.47 11.83
CA MET A 50 0.96 6.86 10.49
C MET A 50 1.49 8.29 10.44
N ALA A 51 0.83 9.23 11.11
CA ALA A 51 1.28 10.62 11.19
C ALA A 51 2.61 10.75 11.93
N ALA A 52 2.88 9.88 12.91
CA ALA A 52 4.17 9.81 13.60
C ALA A 52 5.31 9.40 12.65
N ALA A 53 5.03 8.45 11.74
CA ALA A 53 5.95 8.00 10.71
C ALA A 53 6.23 9.13 9.71
N LEU A 54 5.20 9.79 9.19
CA LEU A 54 5.36 10.99 8.34
C LEU A 54 6.14 12.09 9.05
N ASN A 55 5.89 12.29 10.36
CA ASN A 55 6.68 13.21 11.14
C ASN A 55 8.16 12.82 11.25
N LYS A 56 8.48 11.53 11.31
CA LYS A 56 9.86 11.05 11.33
C LYS A 56 10.54 11.24 9.97
N LEU A 57 9.80 11.06 8.87
CA LEU A 57 10.28 11.37 7.52
C LEU A 57 10.43 12.88 7.28
N GLY A 58 9.70 13.70 8.04
CA GLY A 58 9.69 15.16 7.90
C GLY A 58 8.81 15.67 6.75
N ALA A 59 8.07 14.79 6.08
CA ALA A 59 7.25 15.11 4.92
C ALA A 59 6.01 14.19 4.83
N GLY A 60 5.06 14.58 3.98
CA GLY A 60 3.87 13.82 3.66
C GLY A 60 2.58 14.34 4.29
N LYS A 61 1.46 13.72 3.93
CA LYS A 61 0.11 14.03 4.37
C LYS A 61 -0.78 12.78 4.35
N ILE A 62 -1.71 12.74 5.30
CA ILE A 62 -2.79 11.77 5.40
C ILE A 62 -4.10 12.47 5.10
N THR A 63 -4.86 11.93 4.16
CA THR A 63 -6.26 12.23 3.95
C THR A 63 -7.08 11.19 4.69
N ALA A 64 -7.64 11.57 5.83
CA ALA A 64 -8.37 10.68 6.74
C ALA A 64 -9.87 10.90 6.58
N VAL A 65 -10.63 9.89 6.15
CA VAL A 65 -12.04 10.04 5.78
C VAL A 65 -12.91 9.12 6.62
N ASP A 66 -13.95 9.67 7.23
CA ASP A 66 -14.90 8.89 8.02
C ASP A 66 -16.28 9.55 8.04
N LEU A 67 -17.27 8.90 8.66
CA LEU A 67 -18.63 9.41 8.78
C LEU A 67 -18.74 10.53 9.82
N GLN A 68 -19.54 11.55 9.52
CA GLN A 68 -19.89 12.60 10.46
C GLN A 68 -20.74 12.07 11.61
N SER A 69 -21.62 11.10 11.35
CA SER A 69 -22.55 10.55 12.34
C SER A 69 -21.84 9.88 13.53
N VAL A 70 -20.69 9.24 13.28
CA VAL A 70 -19.93 8.48 14.29
C VAL A 70 -18.85 9.31 14.99
N ALA A 71 -18.55 10.52 14.50
CA ALA A 71 -17.48 11.36 15.04
C ALA A 71 -17.68 11.70 16.53
N LYS A 72 -18.94 11.78 16.99
CA LYS A 72 -19.30 12.02 18.39
C LYS A 72 -19.17 10.78 19.28
N ASP A 73 -19.23 9.59 18.69
CA ASP A 73 -19.28 8.31 19.41
C ASP A 73 -17.87 7.83 19.79
N PHE A 74 -16.84 8.26 19.05
CA PHE A 74 -15.45 7.93 19.34
C PHE A 74 -14.81 8.96 20.27
N LYS A 75 -14.60 8.56 21.53
CA LYS A 75 -13.88 9.34 22.55
C LYS A 75 -12.67 8.58 23.11
N PRO A 76 -11.44 9.11 22.98
CA PRO A 76 -11.08 10.36 22.29
C PRO A 76 -11.34 10.29 20.77
N SER A 77 -11.65 11.43 20.14
CA SER A 77 -11.80 11.51 18.68
C SER A 77 -10.43 11.57 17.99
N CYS A 78 -10.40 11.34 16.68
CA CYS A 78 -9.17 11.44 15.88
C CYS A 78 -8.48 12.81 16.05
N GLU A 79 -9.25 13.88 15.95
CA GLU A 79 -8.78 15.25 16.12
C GLU A 79 -8.21 15.49 17.54
N GLU A 80 -8.87 14.96 18.57
CA GLU A 80 -8.39 15.04 19.96
C GLU A 80 -7.07 14.27 20.15
N GLN A 81 -6.93 13.09 19.55
CA GLN A 81 -5.69 12.29 19.63
C GLN A 81 -4.55 12.94 18.86
N LEU A 82 -4.79 13.42 17.64
CA LEU A 82 -3.78 14.12 16.83
C LEU A 82 -3.25 15.35 17.56
N LYS A 83 -4.15 16.13 18.19
CA LYS A 83 -3.78 17.28 19.02
C LYS A 83 -2.94 16.91 20.24
N LYS A 84 -3.31 15.82 20.94
CA LYS A 84 -2.49 15.31 22.05
C LYS A 84 -1.10 14.87 21.59
N CYS A 85 -0.99 14.36 20.37
CA CYS A 85 0.29 13.95 19.79
C CYS A 85 1.05 15.08 19.11
N ASN A 86 0.46 16.27 18.90
CA ASN A 86 1.00 17.37 18.10
C ASN A 86 1.32 16.94 16.65
N LEU A 87 0.38 16.25 16.01
CA LEU A 87 0.51 15.65 14.68
C LEU A 87 -0.50 16.18 13.67
N GLU A 88 -1.33 17.17 14.02
CA GLU A 88 -2.42 17.67 13.16
C GLU A 88 -1.93 18.14 11.79
N ARG A 89 -0.70 18.69 11.70
CA ARG A 89 -0.14 19.19 10.44
C ARG A 89 0.01 18.14 9.35
N TYR A 90 0.03 16.85 9.71
CA TYR A 90 0.18 15.75 8.76
C TYR A 90 -1.16 15.18 8.31
N VAL A 91 -2.30 15.62 8.88
CA VAL A 91 -3.58 14.95 8.67
C VAL A 91 -4.67 15.96 8.31
N GLU A 92 -5.37 15.69 7.21
CA GLU A 92 -6.63 16.35 6.87
C GLU A 92 -7.78 15.38 7.11
N VAL A 93 -8.65 15.70 8.07
CA VAL A 93 -9.81 14.85 8.41
C VAL A 93 -11.05 15.33 7.67
N HIS A 94 -11.63 14.46 6.85
CA HIS A 94 -12.89 14.67 6.13
C HIS A 94 -14.02 13.86 6.78
N ARG A 95 -15.05 14.55 7.26
CA ARG A 95 -16.24 13.93 7.84
C ARG A 95 -17.39 13.95 6.83
N MET A 96 -17.71 12.79 6.27
CA MET A 96 -18.71 12.60 5.22
C MET A 96 -20.09 12.32 5.80
N LYS A 97 -21.16 12.81 5.17
CA LYS A 97 -22.54 12.56 5.62
C LYS A 97 -22.99 11.11 5.41
N THR A 98 -22.64 10.51 4.28
CA THR A 98 -23.20 9.23 3.82
C THR A 98 -22.16 8.14 3.52
N GLY A 99 -20.86 8.48 3.56
CA GLY A 99 -19.77 7.51 3.41
C GLY A 99 -18.59 8.07 2.61
N TYR A 100 -17.45 7.40 2.69
CA TYR A 100 -16.24 7.79 1.95
C TYR A 100 -16.35 7.52 0.44
N ASN A 101 -17.29 6.72 -0.06
CA ASN A 101 -17.45 6.53 -1.51
C ASN A 101 -17.80 7.84 -2.23
N TRP A 102 -18.52 8.76 -1.58
CA TRP A 102 -18.76 10.10 -2.12
C TRP A 102 -17.50 10.96 -2.13
N PHE A 103 -16.64 10.79 -1.13
CA PHE A 103 -15.33 11.45 -1.11
C PHE A 103 -14.48 10.95 -2.28
N LEU A 104 -14.37 9.63 -2.44
CA LEU A 104 -13.64 9.00 -3.53
C LEU A 104 -14.16 9.42 -4.91
N HIS A 105 -15.49 9.41 -5.10
CA HIS A 105 -16.11 9.89 -6.33
C HIS A 105 -15.67 11.31 -6.69
N ASN A 106 -15.75 12.24 -5.72
CA ASN A 106 -15.37 13.63 -5.94
C ASN A 106 -13.87 13.73 -6.23
N LYS A 107 -13.04 12.97 -5.52
CA LYS A 107 -11.60 13.01 -5.70
C LYS A 107 -11.16 12.48 -7.07
N ILE A 108 -11.76 11.39 -7.52
CA ILE A 108 -11.57 10.87 -8.89
C ILE A 108 -11.99 11.91 -9.92
N LYS A 109 -13.15 12.56 -9.72
CA LYS A 109 -13.64 13.59 -10.63
C LYS A 109 -12.69 14.79 -10.70
N GLU A 110 -12.18 15.26 -9.57
CA GLU A 110 -11.21 16.36 -9.46
C GLU A 110 -9.88 16.01 -10.14
N ASN A 111 -9.44 14.75 -10.01
CA ASN A 111 -8.18 14.27 -10.59
C ASN A 111 -8.34 13.73 -12.02
N SER A 112 -9.53 13.82 -12.63
CA SER A 112 -9.77 13.30 -13.98
C SER A 112 -9.74 14.40 -15.03
N ILE A 113 -8.84 14.26 -16.01
CA ILE A 113 -8.77 15.11 -17.20
C ILE A 113 -8.83 14.20 -18.42
N ASN A 114 -9.67 14.54 -19.41
CA ASN A 114 -9.84 13.75 -20.65
C ASN A 114 -10.09 12.25 -20.41
N ASN A 115 -10.97 11.91 -19.46
CA ASN A 115 -11.31 10.53 -19.06
C ASN A 115 -10.15 9.71 -18.47
N LYS A 116 -9.03 10.34 -18.10
CA LYS A 116 -7.95 9.73 -17.36
C LYS A 116 -7.87 10.34 -15.96
N CYS A 117 -7.97 9.49 -14.93
CA CYS A 117 -7.75 9.88 -13.54
C CYS A 117 -6.25 9.83 -13.25
N GLU A 118 -5.70 10.91 -12.72
CA GLU A 118 -4.33 10.94 -12.20
C GLU A 118 -4.31 10.40 -10.77
N GLU A 119 -3.30 9.59 -10.47
CA GLU A 119 -3.11 8.93 -9.17
C GLU A 119 -2.54 9.93 -8.15
N GLU A 120 -2.86 9.76 -6.87
CA GLU A 120 -2.51 10.71 -5.80
C GLU A 120 -1.81 10.03 -4.63
N TYR A 121 -2.25 8.83 -4.24
CA TYR A 121 -1.85 8.19 -2.99
C TYR A 121 -0.81 7.10 -3.21
N ASP A 122 0.18 7.07 -2.32
CA ASP A 122 1.20 6.02 -2.26
C ASP A 122 0.70 4.81 -1.45
N LEU A 123 -0.22 5.03 -0.51
CA LEU A 123 -0.84 3.99 0.32
C LEU A 123 -2.31 4.31 0.58
N CYS A 124 -3.18 3.31 0.45
CA CYS A 124 -4.60 3.43 0.76
C CYS A 124 -5.01 2.34 1.76
N ILE A 125 -5.56 2.76 2.90
CA ILE A 125 -6.06 1.86 3.95
C ILE A 125 -7.59 1.88 3.92
N ILE A 126 -8.20 0.70 3.81
CA ILE A 126 -9.65 0.51 3.85
C ILE A 126 -10.00 -0.21 5.15
N ASP A 127 -10.38 0.56 6.16
CA ASP A 127 -10.76 0.07 7.49
C ASP A 127 -12.13 0.61 7.92
N GLY A 128 -13.06 0.61 6.96
CA GLY A 128 -14.42 1.10 7.11
C GLY A 128 -15.36 0.17 7.89
N PRO A 129 -16.68 0.23 7.62
CA PRO A 129 -17.71 -0.45 8.40
C PRO A 129 -17.76 -1.98 8.18
N LYS A 130 -16.80 -2.56 7.46
CA LYS A 130 -16.74 -3.99 7.10
C LYS A 130 -18.02 -4.44 6.39
N ASN A 131 -18.51 -3.57 5.52
CA ASN A 131 -19.74 -3.75 4.77
C ASN A 131 -19.42 -3.96 3.29
N TRP A 132 -19.93 -5.06 2.72
CA TRP A 132 -19.67 -5.40 1.32
C TRP A 132 -19.98 -4.25 0.36
N ILE A 133 -21.12 -3.58 0.49
CA ILE A 133 -21.55 -2.54 -0.44
C ILE A 133 -20.59 -1.35 -0.41
N ILE A 134 -20.17 -0.94 0.79
CA ILE A 134 -19.35 0.26 0.95
C ILE A 134 -17.89 -0.05 0.64
N ASP A 135 -17.33 -1.10 1.26
CA ASP A 135 -15.91 -1.44 1.14
C ASP A 135 -15.54 -2.02 -0.23
N SER A 136 -16.42 -2.81 -0.87
CA SER A 136 -16.13 -3.29 -2.24
C SER A 136 -16.08 -2.13 -3.24
N SER A 137 -17.01 -1.18 -3.15
CA SER A 137 -16.99 0.00 -4.00
C SER A 137 -15.76 0.86 -3.70
N ALA A 138 -15.35 1.03 -2.44
CA ALA A 138 -14.13 1.76 -2.13
C ALA A 138 -12.89 1.09 -2.70
N PHE A 139 -12.79 -0.24 -2.62
CA PHE A 139 -11.67 -0.99 -3.19
C PHE A 139 -11.45 -0.65 -4.68
N PHE A 140 -12.52 -0.69 -5.49
CA PHE A 140 -12.42 -0.35 -6.92
C PHE A 140 -12.20 1.15 -7.20
N LEU A 141 -12.72 2.04 -6.35
CA LEU A 141 -12.54 3.48 -6.54
C LEU A 141 -11.12 3.92 -6.12
N VAL A 142 -10.58 3.35 -5.05
CA VAL A 142 -9.22 3.59 -4.56
C VAL A 142 -8.17 3.20 -5.59
N ASP A 143 -8.38 2.12 -6.34
CA ASP A 143 -7.49 1.68 -7.42
C ASP A 143 -7.18 2.80 -8.42
N LYS A 144 -8.15 3.68 -8.72
CA LYS A 144 -7.95 4.83 -9.63
C LYS A 144 -7.04 5.93 -9.07
N LEU A 145 -6.86 5.97 -7.76
CA LEU A 145 -6.12 7.00 -7.05
C LEU A 145 -4.79 6.48 -6.48
N LEU A 146 -4.55 5.16 -6.49
CA LEU A 146 -3.36 4.51 -5.94
C LEU A 146 -2.23 4.50 -6.97
N LYS A 147 -1.01 4.86 -6.59
CA LYS A 147 0.15 5.01 -7.49
C LYS A 147 0.77 3.73 -8.04
N LEU A 148 0.04 2.63 -8.07
CA LEU A 148 0.56 1.32 -8.49
C LEU A 148 0.90 1.29 -9.99
N TYR A 149 0.04 1.86 -10.85
CA TYR A 149 0.30 1.87 -12.28
C TYR A 149 1.52 2.74 -12.63
N ASN A 150 1.69 3.89 -11.97
CA ASN A 150 2.87 4.73 -12.17
C ASN A 150 4.18 4.03 -11.78
N GLN A 151 4.18 3.17 -10.76
CA GLN A 151 5.36 2.36 -10.43
C GLN A 151 5.70 1.40 -11.59
N ILE A 152 4.70 0.69 -12.09
CA ILE A 152 4.87 -0.28 -13.19
C ILE A 152 5.27 0.43 -14.50
N GLU A 153 4.70 1.59 -14.82
CA GLU A 153 5.09 2.39 -15.99
C GLU A 153 6.53 2.92 -15.89
N LYS A 154 7.01 3.31 -14.70
CA LYS A 154 8.42 3.68 -14.51
C LYS A 154 9.35 2.49 -14.80
N LEU A 155 9.00 1.30 -14.31
CA LEU A 155 9.77 0.08 -14.57
C LEU A 155 9.81 -0.26 -16.06
N LYS A 156 8.67 -0.14 -16.74
CA LYS A 156 8.52 -0.36 -18.19
C LYS A 156 9.41 0.56 -19.03
N ASN A 157 9.49 1.84 -18.66
CA ASN A 157 10.19 2.87 -19.43
C ASN A 157 11.73 2.83 -19.28
N ASN A 158 12.27 2.06 -18.33
CA ASN A 158 13.72 1.95 -18.12
C ASN A 158 14.41 0.96 -19.07
N GLY A 159 13.66 0.22 -19.90
CA GLY A 159 14.21 -0.76 -20.85
C GLY A 159 14.74 -2.06 -20.23
N ASN A 160 14.71 -2.18 -18.91
CA ASN A 160 15.16 -3.35 -18.17
C ASN A 160 14.26 -4.57 -18.44
N LYS A 161 14.88 -5.74 -18.28
CA LYS A 161 14.25 -7.05 -18.34
C LYS A 161 13.95 -7.56 -16.92
N PHE A 162 12.75 -8.09 -16.73
CA PHE A 162 12.26 -8.50 -15.42
C PHE A 162 11.86 -9.96 -15.40
N LEU A 163 12.32 -10.66 -14.37
CA LEU A 163 11.79 -11.95 -13.96
C LEU A 163 10.79 -11.71 -12.82
N ILE A 164 9.55 -12.19 -12.96
CA ILE A 164 8.51 -11.94 -11.95
C ILE A 164 8.46 -13.10 -10.96
N TYR A 165 8.54 -12.83 -9.66
CA TYR A 165 8.36 -13.86 -8.64
C TYR A 165 6.90 -13.88 -8.16
N GLY A 166 6.27 -15.06 -8.25
CA GLY A 166 4.84 -15.31 -8.07
C GLY A 166 4.07 -15.23 -9.39
N TYR A 167 3.16 -16.18 -9.64
CA TYR A 167 2.28 -16.21 -10.82
C TYR A 167 0.79 -16.05 -10.44
N GLY A 168 0.49 -14.99 -9.68
CA GLY A 168 -0.86 -14.64 -9.24
C GLY A 168 -1.55 -13.58 -10.10
N SER A 169 -2.61 -12.97 -9.56
CA SER A 169 -3.35 -11.88 -10.23
C SER A 169 -2.46 -10.65 -10.48
N MET A 170 -1.62 -10.28 -9.51
CA MET A 170 -0.67 -9.16 -9.65
C MET A 170 0.31 -9.39 -10.79
N ALA A 171 0.89 -10.59 -10.88
CA ALA A 171 1.78 -10.96 -11.99
C ALA A 171 1.12 -10.82 -13.36
N LYS A 172 -0.16 -11.21 -13.49
CA LYS A 172 -0.94 -11.07 -14.73
C LYS A 172 -1.25 -9.61 -15.09
N ILE A 173 -1.49 -8.77 -14.08
CA ILE A 173 -1.66 -7.32 -14.28
C ILE A 173 -0.34 -6.73 -14.79
N ILE A 174 0.78 -7.04 -14.14
CA ILE A 174 2.11 -6.60 -14.58
C ILE A 174 2.40 -7.08 -16.01
N GLU A 175 2.08 -8.34 -16.34
CA GLU A 175 2.21 -8.89 -17.70
C GLU A 175 1.41 -8.12 -18.73
N SER A 176 0.17 -7.75 -18.40
CA SER A 176 -0.68 -6.93 -19.28
C SER A 176 -0.08 -5.54 -19.54
N LEU A 177 0.56 -4.94 -18.53
CA LEU A 177 1.06 -3.56 -18.58
C LEU A 177 2.45 -3.43 -19.24
N MET A 178 3.33 -4.41 -19.06
CA MET A 178 4.71 -4.42 -19.56
C MET A 178 5.13 -5.76 -20.18
N PRO A 179 4.39 -6.29 -21.17
CA PRO A 179 4.60 -7.65 -21.68
C PRO A 179 5.97 -7.86 -22.35
N LYS A 180 6.59 -6.80 -22.87
CA LYS A 180 7.87 -6.87 -23.60
C LYS A 180 9.07 -6.98 -22.67
N GLN A 181 8.93 -6.50 -21.44
CA GLN A 181 9.99 -6.43 -20.45
C GLN A 181 10.07 -7.72 -19.62
N ILE A 182 9.04 -8.56 -19.62
CA ILE A 182 8.99 -9.77 -18.81
C ILE A 182 9.63 -10.95 -19.54
N THR A 183 10.60 -11.59 -18.88
CA THR A 183 11.36 -12.73 -19.43
C THR A 183 10.85 -14.08 -18.94
N GLY A 184 10.05 -14.08 -17.86
CA GLY A 184 9.42 -15.25 -17.30
C GLY A 184 8.82 -14.98 -15.92
N PHE A 185 8.20 -16.02 -15.36
CA PHE A 185 7.65 -16.05 -14.02
C PHE A 185 8.30 -17.18 -13.22
N ILE A 186 8.55 -16.96 -11.94
CA ILE A 186 8.90 -17.99 -10.98
C ILE A 186 7.67 -18.26 -10.12
N ASP A 187 7.30 -19.53 -9.94
CA ASP A 187 6.26 -19.91 -8.96
C ASP A 187 6.61 -21.26 -8.30
N LEU A 188 6.31 -21.40 -7.01
CA LEU A 188 6.54 -22.65 -6.28
C LEU A 188 5.65 -23.79 -6.77
N ASN A 189 4.53 -23.48 -7.43
CA ASN A 189 3.63 -24.46 -8.04
C ASN A 189 3.73 -24.47 -9.57
N TYR A 190 4.88 -24.09 -10.16
CA TYR A 190 5.06 -23.98 -11.61
C TYR A 190 4.55 -25.19 -12.40
N ASP A 191 4.81 -26.39 -11.87
CA ASP A 191 4.46 -27.69 -12.44
C ASP A 191 2.95 -27.99 -12.43
N LYS A 192 2.16 -27.23 -11.66
CA LYS A 192 0.67 -27.30 -11.68
C LYS A 192 0.03 -26.24 -12.56
N LEU A 193 0.78 -25.22 -12.98
CA LEU A 193 0.24 -24.02 -13.62
C LEU A 193 0.12 -24.13 -15.15
N ASN A 194 0.59 -25.23 -15.75
CA ASN A 194 0.49 -25.54 -17.19
C ASN A 194 0.78 -24.31 -18.09
N ASN A 195 1.85 -23.57 -17.78
CA ASN A 195 2.24 -22.38 -18.54
C ASN A 195 3.75 -22.37 -18.80
N GLU A 196 4.13 -22.32 -20.07
CA GLU A 196 5.52 -22.40 -20.52
C GLU A 196 6.40 -21.21 -20.09
N LYS A 197 5.78 -20.10 -19.68
CA LYS A 197 6.48 -18.93 -19.14
C LYS A 197 6.73 -19.01 -17.63
N VAL A 198 6.20 -20.03 -16.95
CA VAL A 198 6.31 -20.19 -15.49
C VAL A 198 7.32 -21.30 -15.19
N PHE A 199 8.31 -20.98 -14.36
CA PHE A 199 9.46 -21.83 -14.10
C PHE A 199 9.60 -22.11 -12.60
N SER A 200 10.30 -23.19 -12.27
CA SER A 200 10.93 -23.33 -10.95
C SER A 200 11.88 -22.16 -10.70
N ILE A 201 12.21 -21.89 -9.43
CA ILE A 201 13.18 -20.83 -9.07
C ILE A 201 14.49 -21.03 -9.85
N GLU A 202 15.08 -22.22 -9.80
CA GLU A 202 16.37 -22.53 -10.43
C GLU A 202 16.37 -22.34 -11.94
N ASN A 203 15.26 -22.66 -12.62
CA ASN A 203 15.16 -22.51 -14.07
C ASN A 203 14.80 -21.08 -14.49
N GLY A 204 14.01 -20.37 -13.67
CA GLY A 204 13.74 -18.95 -13.86
C GLY A 204 15.01 -18.12 -13.72
N LEU A 205 15.84 -18.41 -12.72
CA LEU A 205 17.10 -17.69 -12.47
C LEU A 205 18.16 -17.88 -13.57
N LYS A 206 17.99 -18.84 -14.49
CA LYS A 206 18.84 -19.00 -15.69
C LYS A 206 18.41 -18.10 -16.85
N LYS A 207 17.28 -17.41 -16.74
CA LYS A 207 16.80 -16.49 -17.78
C LYS A 207 17.66 -15.23 -17.82
N ASP A 208 17.63 -14.55 -18.96
CA ASP A 208 18.26 -13.24 -19.12
C ASP A 208 17.35 -12.17 -18.51
N PHE A 209 17.71 -11.63 -17.35
CA PHE A 209 16.97 -10.57 -16.65
C PHE A 209 17.95 -9.62 -15.94
N ASP A 210 17.50 -8.37 -15.76
CA ASP A 210 18.22 -7.37 -14.98
C ASP A 210 17.77 -7.40 -13.52
N PHE A 211 16.46 -7.51 -13.30
CA PHE A 211 15.84 -7.50 -11.97
C PHE A 211 14.81 -8.62 -11.76
N ILE A 212 14.64 -9.02 -10.50
CA ILE A 212 13.53 -9.85 -10.04
C ILE A 212 12.48 -8.93 -9.42
N LEU A 213 11.25 -8.94 -9.95
CA LEU A 213 10.13 -8.18 -9.38
C LEU A 213 9.24 -9.11 -8.54
N ILE A 214 9.12 -8.83 -7.24
CA ILE A 214 8.27 -9.58 -6.32
C ILE A 214 6.82 -9.13 -6.51
N SER A 215 5.95 -10.07 -6.92
CA SER A 215 4.52 -9.82 -7.17
C SER A 215 3.58 -10.50 -6.16
N ILE A 216 4.14 -11.16 -5.15
CA ILE A 216 3.40 -11.81 -4.08
C ILE A 216 3.13 -10.78 -2.99
N LEU A 217 1.90 -10.69 -2.50
CA LEU A 217 1.53 -9.79 -1.40
C LEU A 217 1.57 -10.51 -0.04
N GLY A 218 2.19 -9.89 0.95
CA GLY A 218 2.21 -10.35 2.35
C GLY A 218 3.23 -11.45 2.69
N ARG A 219 4.12 -11.82 1.76
CA ARG A 219 5.22 -12.79 1.96
C ARG A 219 6.53 -12.33 1.32
N GLU A 220 6.65 -11.04 1.06
CA GLU A 220 7.74 -10.43 0.30
C GLU A 220 9.08 -10.65 1.01
N GLU A 221 9.15 -10.40 2.32
CA GLU A 221 10.40 -10.53 3.09
C GLU A 221 10.90 -11.98 3.12
N GLU A 222 9.99 -12.96 3.33
CA GLU A 222 10.32 -14.40 3.28
C GLU A 222 10.93 -14.78 1.92
N VAL A 223 10.35 -14.26 0.83
CA VAL A 223 10.83 -14.52 -0.53
C VAL A 223 12.17 -13.83 -0.80
N ILE A 224 12.32 -12.57 -0.37
CA ILE A 224 13.56 -11.81 -0.52
C ILE A 224 14.70 -12.50 0.22
N ASP A 225 14.46 -12.94 1.46
CA ASP A 225 15.43 -13.66 2.28
C ASP A 225 15.83 -14.99 1.63
N SER A 226 14.87 -15.74 1.07
CA SER A 226 15.17 -16.99 0.36
C SER A 226 16.02 -16.73 -0.90
N LEU A 227 15.67 -15.72 -1.71
CA LEU A 227 16.43 -15.36 -2.91
C LEU A 227 17.87 -14.95 -2.60
N ILE A 228 18.09 -14.22 -1.50
CA ILE A 228 19.43 -13.78 -1.09
C ILE A 228 20.22 -14.94 -0.49
N ASN A 229 19.65 -15.66 0.48
CA ASN A 229 20.40 -16.61 1.30
C ASN A 229 20.55 -17.99 0.64
N GLU A 230 19.52 -18.46 -0.06
CA GLU A 230 19.52 -19.79 -0.68
C GLU A 230 20.00 -19.73 -2.13
N TYR A 231 19.65 -18.67 -2.86
CA TYR A 231 19.95 -18.52 -4.29
C TYR A 231 21.02 -17.48 -4.61
N SER A 232 21.63 -16.85 -3.60
CA SER A 232 22.74 -15.89 -3.73
C SER A 232 22.44 -14.70 -4.66
N ILE A 233 21.18 -14.27 -4.74
CA ILE A 233 20.78 -13.09 -5.51
C ILE A 233 21.19 -11.83 -4.77
N GLN A 234 21.80 -10.89 -5.49
CA GLN A 234 22.18 -9.59 -4.92
C GLN A 234 20.92 -8.77 -4.62
N LYS A 235 20.85 -8.16 -3.43
CA LYS A 235 19.66 -7.42 -2.95
C LYS A 235 19.23 -6.28 -3.89
N ASP A 236 20.18 -5.61 -4.53
CA ASP A 236 19.95 -4.53 -5.50
C ASP A 236 19.32 -5.01 -6.82
N LYS A 237 19.33 -6.32 -7.09
CA LYS A 237 18.60 -6.92 -8.21
C LYS A 237 17.15 -7.26 -7.89
N ILE A 238 16.69 -7.05 -6.65
CA ILE A 238 15.32 -7.40 -6.24
C ILE A 238 14.50 -6.12 -6.08
N ILE A 239 13.36 -6.07 -6.75
CA ILE A 239 12.42 -4.96 -6.71
C ILE A 239 11.12 -5.46 -6.08
N LYS A 240 10.59 -4.69 -5.13
CA LYS A 240 9.28 -4.89 -4.53
C LYS A 240 8.35 -3.78 -5.03
N LEU A 241 7.12 -4.13 -5.39
CA LEU A 241 6.07 -3.14 -5.60
C LEU A 241 5.61 -2.63 -4.23
N ILE A 242 5.51 -1.31 -4.09
CA ILE A 242 5.09 -0.63 -2.85
C ILE A 242 3.57 -0.51 -2.85
#